data_AF-A0A0T7H5G1-F1
#
_entry.id   AF-A0A0T7H5G1-F1
#
_cell.length_a   1.000
_cell.length_b   1.000
_cell.length_c   1.000
_cell.angle_alpha   90.00
_cell.angle_beta   90.00
_cell.angle_gamma   90.00
#
_symmetry.space_group_name_H-M   'P 1'
#
loop_
_entity.id
_entity.type
_entity.pdbx_description
1 polymer ?
#
loop_
_entity_poly.entity_id
_entity_poly.type
_entity_poly.pdbx_seq_one_letter_code
_entity_poly.pdbx_strand_id
1 'polypeptide(L)'
;MRTWMMATGALIAVAAGLSGAYYHLKPVPGPSTPKDISLDFMTLTESQPTEARRAIVDGIEICLPQPAREGWTSPPVKNLAVDSYIRFFDLMGQEVGQAERSAEFRGWLSQASGNLSQRDRIAFGKLTEGGLHEGVTALCVAATMRGKLGSQGFRGFWN
;
A
#
# COMPACT_ATOMS: atom_id res chain seq x y z
N MET A 1 42.95 -32.25 35.60
CA MET A 1 41.73 -31.70 34.97
C MET A 1 41.40 -30.39 35.66
N ARG A 2 41.47 -29.26 34.95
CA ARG A 2 41.23 -27.93 35.51
C ARG A 2 40.43 -27.12 34.50
N THR A 3 39.11 -27.27 34.55
CA THR A 3 38.16 -26.50 33.73
C THR A 3 37.88 -25.17 34.41
N TRP A 4 38.14 -24.10 33.67
CA TRP A 4 37.73 -22.74 33.99
C TRP A 4 36.22 -22.62 33.75
N MET A 5 35.46 -22.20 34.76
CA MET A 5 34.11 -21.66 34.60
C MET A 5 34.17 -20.20 35.03
N MET A 6 34.26 -19.32 34.03
CA MET A 6 33.99 -17.89 34.20
C MET A 6 32.48 -17.73 34.42
N ALA A 7 32.17 -17.10 35.53
CA ALA A 7 30.86 -16.57 35.87
C ALA A 7 30.54 -15.32 35.02
N THR A 8 29.39 -14.72 35.34
CA THR A 8 28.91 -13.37 34.94
C THR A 8 28.40 -13.25 33.50
N GLY A 9 27.21 -12.72 33.24
CA GLY A 9 26.29 -12.02 34.12
C GLY A 9 24.98 -11.70 33.40
N ALA A 10 24.01 -11.32 34.24
CA ALA A 10 22.62 -11.00 33.94
C ALA A 10 22.43 -9.95 32.82
N LEU A 11 21.29 -10.01 32.14
CA LEU A 11 20.21 -9.02 32.32
C LEU A 11 18.93 -9.44 31.57
N ILE A 12 17.86 -9.48 32.35
CA ILE A 12 16.47 -9.57 31.93
C ILE A 12 16.02 -8.19 31.42
N ALA A 13 14.93 -8.19 30.63
CA ALA A 13 13.99 -7.08 30.36
C ALA A 13 14.15 -6.52 28.94
N VAL A 14 13.11 -6.25 28.14
CA VAL A 14 11.67 -6.01 28.34
C VAL A 14 10.98 -6.51 27.05
N ALA A 15 10.15 -7.55 27.12
CA ALA A 15 8.69 -7.49 26.97
C ALA A 15 8.13 -6.53 25.89
N ALA A 16 7.29 -7.12 25.03
CA ALA A 16 6.11 -6.52 24.39
C ALA A 16 6.34 -5.30 23.47
N GLY A 17 6.33 -5.53 22.15
CA GLY A 17 6.17 -4.43 21.20
C GLY A 17 6.02 -4.76 19.73
N LEU A 18 6.23 -6.01 19.27
CA LEU A 18 6.33 -6.28 17.82
C LEU A 18 5.61 -7.53 17.29
N SER A 19 4.87 -8.27 18.12
CA SER A 19 4.27 -9.54 17.67
C SER A 19 2.85 -9.44 17.08
N GLY A 20 2.25 -8.25 16.97
CA GLY A 20 0.95 -8.06 16.30
C GLY A 20 1.05 -7.96 14.77
N ALA A 21 2.08 -7.27 14.26
CA ALA A 21 2.26 -7.08 12.81
C ALA A 21 2.90 -8.30 12.12
N TYR A 22 3.61 -9.15 12.86
CA TYR A 22 4.38 -10.26 12.30
C TYR A 22 3.53 -11.48 11.91
N TYR A 23 2.36 -11.69 12.52
CA TYR A 23 1.51 -12.86 12.24
C TYR A 23 0.72 -12.76 10.93
N HIS A 24 0.59 -11.56 10.35
CA HIS A 24 -0.18 -11.33 9.12
C HIS A 24 0.66 -11.36 7.83
N LEU A 25 1.98 -11.51 7.93
CA LEU A 25 2.89 -11.34 6.79
C LEU A 25 3.41 -12.66 6.20
N LYS A 26 3.10 -13.81 6.82
CA LYS A 26 3.34 -15.12 6.19
C LYS A 26 2.27 -15.36 5.12
N PRO A 27 2.64 -15.78 3.90
CA PRO A 27 1.66 -16.04 2.86
C PRO A 27 0.81 -17.21 3.31
N VAL A 28 -0.48 -16.95 3.52
CA VAL A 28 -1.46 -18.00 3.76
C VAL A 28 -1.58 -18.78 2.44
N PRO A 29 -1.39 -20.11 2.43
CA PRO A 29 -1.59 -20.90 1.22
C PRO A 29 -3.06 -20.82 0.78
N GLY A 30 -3.30 -20.31 -0.43
CA GLY A 30 -4.63 -20.10 -1.00
C GLY A 30 -4.65 -18.89 -1.95
N PRO A 31 -5.73 -18.68 -2.73
CA PRO A 31 -5.89 -17.45 -3.51
C PRO A 31 -6.03 -16.25 -2.58
N SER A 32 -5.19 -15.23 -2.74
CA SER A 32 -5.32 -13.98 -1.98
C SER A 32 -6.66 -13.33 -2.27
N THR A 33 -7.44 -13.07 -1.22
CA THR A 33 -8.68 -12.31 -1.35
C THR A 33 -8.38 -10.82 -1.48
N PRO A 34 -9.31 -9.99 -1.98
CA PRO A 34 -9.13 -8.55 -1.96
C PRO A 34 -8.87 -7.97 -0.57
N LYS A 35 -9.38 -8.63 0.49
CA LYS A 35 -9.14 -8.26 1.89
C LYS A 35 -7.69 -8.54 2.30
N ASP A 36 -7.12 -9.67 1.89
CA ASP A 36 -5.72 -10.00 2.17
C ASP A 36 -4.75 -9.04 1.48
N ILE A 37 -5.06 -8.67 0.23
CA ILE A 37 -4.27 -7.70 -0.54
C ILE A 37 -4.35 -6.31 0.10
N SER A 38 -5.55 -5.91 0.51
CA SER A 38 -5.75 -4.67 1.27
C SER A 38 -4.93 -4.67 2.56
N LEU A 39 -4.99 -5.75 3.36
CA LEU A 39 -4.27 -5.83 4.63
C LEU A 39 -2.75 -5.70 4.43
N ASP A 40 -2.19 -6.42 3.46
CA ASP A 40 -0.76 -6.34 3.11
C ASP A 40 -0.39 -4.93 2.62
N PHE A 41 -1.22 -4.35 1.75
CA PHE A 41 -1.02 -3.00 1.23
C PHE A 41 -1.00 -1.96 2.37
N MET A 42 -2.02 -2.01 3.24
CA MET A 42 -2.16 -1.06 4.34
C MET A 42 -1.03 -1.22 5.36
N THR A 43 -0.65 -2.46 5.71
CA THR A 43 0.48 -2.74 6.60
C THR A 43 1.78 -2.12 6.09
N LEU A 44 2.04 -2.22 4.78
CA LEU A 44 3.21 -1.63 4.16
C LEU A 44 3.14 -0.09 4.15
N THR A 45 1.98 0.50 3.87
CA THR A 45 1.81 1.96 3.90
C THR A 45 1.93 2.57 5.29
N GLU A 46 1.53 1.84 6.33
CA GLU A 46 1.63 2.30 7.73
C GLU A 46 3.04 2.11 8.29
N SER A 47 3.70 1.00 7.97
CA SER A 47 5.04 0.69 8.49
C SER A 47 6.16 1.48 7.79
N GLN A 48 6.00 1.82 6.51
CA GLN A 48 7.01 2.49 5.70
C GLN A 48 6.38 3.59 4.83
N PRO A 49 5.77 4.64 5.42
CA PRO A 49 4.91 5.57 4.69
C PRO A 49 5.62 6.32 3.56
N THR A 50 6.88 6.70 3.74
CA THR A 50 7.63 7.44 2.72
C THR A 50 7.98 6.52 1.54
N GLU A 51 8.51 5.34 1.84
CA GLU A 51 8.92 4.34 0.86
C GLU A 51 7.69 3.77 0.13
N ALA A 52 6.58 3.55 0.84
CA ALA A 52 5.33 3.09 0.26
C ALA A 52 4.75 4.10 -0.72
N ARG A 53 4.73 5.39 -0.39
CA ARG A 53 4.29 6.42 -1.35
C ARG A 53 5.16 6.43 -2.61
N ARG A 54 6.48 6.30 -2.48
CA ARG A 54 7.39 6.19 -3.64
C ARG A 54 7.10 4.93 -4.45
N ALA A 55 6.90 3.79 -3.79
CA ALA A 55 6.60 2.53 -4.45
C ALA A 55 5.23 2.54 -5.15
N ILE A 56 4.24 3.26 -4.61
CA ILE A 56 2.93 3.48 -5.28
C ILE A 56 3.11 4.36 -6.51
N VAL A 57 3.89 5.45 -6.44
CA VAL A 57 4.24 6.28 -7.61
C VAL A 57 4.85 5.42 -8.71
N ASP A 58 5.87 4.63 -8.37
CA ASP A 58 6.53 3.73 -9.32
C ASP A 58 5.57 2.66 -9.87
N GLY A 59 4.71 2.12 -9.02
CA GLY A 59 3.68 1.17 -9.40
C GLY A 59 2.70 1.78 -10.40
N ILE A 60 2.23 3.00 -10.17
CA ILE A 60 1.36 3.69 -11.12
C ILE A 60 2.10 3.90 -12.45
N GLU A 61 3.34 4.38 -12.43
CA GLU A 61 4.11 4.59 -13.67
C GLU A 61 4.28 3.32 -14.52
N ILE A 62 4.44 2.17 -13.87
CA ILE A 62 4.55 0.87 -14.54
C ILE A 62 3.19 0.37 -15.04
N CYS A 63 2.17 0.45 -14.20
CA CYS A 63 0.90 -0.26 -14.37
C CYS A 63 -0.17 0.56 -15.08
N LEU A 64 0.01 1.88 -15.23
CA LEU A 64 -0.99 2.77 -15.79
C LEU A 64 -1.20 2.46 -17.29
N PRO A 65 -2.46 2.22 -17.72
CA PRO A 65 -2.79 2.01 -19.13
C PRO A 65 -2.37 3.20 -19.99
N GLN A 66 -1.99 2.95 -21.25
CA GLN A 66 -1.55 3.99 -22.19
C GLN A 66 -2.51 5.19 -22.26
N PRO A 67 -3.84 5.02 -22.34
CA PRO A 67 -4.78 6.14 -22.40
C PRO A 67 -4.75 7.06 -21.17
N ALA A 68 -4.47 6.51 -19.98
CA ALA A 68 -4.42 7.30 -18.75
C ALA A 68 -3.12 8.09 -18.58
N ARG A 69 -2.03 7.73 -19.28
CA ARG A 69 -0.70 8.35 -19.08
C ARG A 69 -0.69 9.87 -19.31
N GLU A 70 -1.57 10.38 -20.17
CA GLU A 70 -1.73 11.83 -20.36
C GLU A 70 -2.18 12.58 -19.10
N GLY A 71 -2.84 11.89 -18.16
CA GLY A 71 -3.23 12.45 -16.89
C GLY A 71 -2.09 12.53 -15.88
N TRP A 72 -1.00 11.77 -16.09
CA TRP A 72 0.12 11.64 -15.15
C TRP A 72 1.09 12.83 -15.22
N THR A 73 0.65 13.98 -14.72
CA THR A 73 1.27 15.28 -15.04
C THR A 73 1.96 15.94 -13.85
N SER A 74 1.19 16.61 -12.97
CA SER A 74 1.71 17.50 -11.94
C SER A 74 1.84 16.81 -10.57
N PRO A 75 2.68 17.32 -9.65
CA PRO A 75 2.77 16.78 -8.30
C PRO A 75 1.42 16.69 -7.55
N PRO A 76 0.51 17.68 -7.62
CA PRO A 76 -0.83 17.55 -7.04
C PRO A 76 -1.64 16.37 -7.58
N VAL A 77 -1.58 16.12 -8.90
CA VAL A 77 -2.29 14.98 -9.53
C VAL A 77 -1.67 13.65 -9.08
N LYS A 78 -0.34 13.56 -9.07
CA LYS A 78 0.36 12.35 -8.59
C LYS A 78 0.07 12.07 -7.11
N ASN A 79 0.07 13.11 -6.28
CA ASN A 79 -0.26 12.98 -4.86
C ASN A 79 -1.69 12.46 -4.65
N LEU A 80 -2.67 13.05 -5.34
CA LEU A 80 -4.05 12.58 -5.25
C LEU A 80 -4.21 11.14 -5.76
N ALA A 81 -3.50 10.76 -6.83
CA ALA A 81 -3.50 9.38 -7.31
C ALA A 81 -2.95 8.40 -6.27
N VAL A 82 -1.84 8.73 -5.61
CA VAL A 82 -1.30 7.92 -4.49
C VAL A 82 -2.30 7.83 -3.34
N ASP A 83 -2.87 8.97 -2.92
CA ASP A 83 -3.84 9.01 -1.82
C ASP A 83 -5.09 8.19 -2.14
N SER A 84 -5.53 8.24 -3.41
CA SER A 84 -6.68 7.46 -3.87
C SER A 84 -6.41 5.95 -3.83
N TYR A 85 -5.16 5.52 -4.01
CA TYR A 85 -4.78 4.12 -3.86
C TYR A 85 -4.82 3.66 -2.40
N ILE A 86 -4.31 4.49 -1.49
CA ILE A 86 -4.38 4.23 -0.05
C ILE A 86 -5.85 4.13 0.38
N ARG A 87 -6.68 5.09 -0.01
CA ARG A 87 -8.11 5.06 0.32
C ARG A 87 -8.85 3.89 -0.32
N PHE A 88 -8.52 3.54 -1.57
CA PHE A 88 -9.11 2.39 -2.25
C PHE A 88 -8.82 1.10 -1.49
N PHE A 89 -7.56 0.85 -1.12
CA PHE A 89 -7.19 -0.36 -0.40
C PHE A 89 -7.70 -0.38 1.04
N ASP A 90 -7.70 0.75 1.76
CA ASP A 90 -8.36 0.87 3.07
C ASP A 90 -9.82 0.41 3.01
N LEU A 91 -10.58 0.94 2.05
CA LEU A 91 -11.98 0.57 1.82
C LEU A 91 -12.16 -0.90 1.41
N MET A 92 -11.24 -1.48 0.64
CA MET A 92 -11.27 -2.90 0.26
C MET A 92 -11.08 -3.85 1.46
N GLY A 93 -10.45 -3.39 2.54
CA GLY A 93 -10.23 -4.15 3.77
C GLY A 93 -11.45 -4.21 4.69
N GLN A 94 -12.41 -3.30 4.48
CA GLN A 94 -13.61 -3.16 5.31
C GLN A 94 -14.71 -4.16 4.92
N GLU A 95 -15.48 -4.59 5.91
CA GLU A 95 -16.64 -5.49 5.76
C GLU A 95 -17.91 -4.75 5.32
N VAL A 96 -17.77 -3.93 4.29
CA VAL A 96 -18.86 -3.17 3.66
C VAL A 96 -19.18 -3.73 2.27
N GLY A 97 -20.43 -3.57 1.84
CA GLY A 97 -20.87 -3.99 0.51
C GLY A 97 -20.20 -3.19 -0.61
N GLN A 98 -20.11 -3.76 -1.82
CA GLN A 98 -19.48 -3.11 -2.97
C GLN A 98 -20.12 -1.73 -3.30
N ALA A 99 -21.45 -1.62 -3.18
CA ALA A 99 -22.17 -0.37 -3.47
C ALA A 99 -21.80 0.74 -2.48
N GLU A 100 -21.77 0.41 -1.19
CA GLU A 100 -21.38 1.33 -0.10
C GLU A 100 -19.92 1.75 -0.25
N ARG A 101 -19.02 0.78 -0.46
CA ARG A 101 -17.60 1.04 -0.73
C ARG A 101 -17.39 1.99 -1.90
N SER A 102 -18.13 1.78 -2.99
CA SER A 102 -18.05 2.63 -4.18
C SER A 102 -18.58 4.03 -3.92
N ALA A 103 -19.66 4.16 -3.15
CA ALA A 103 -20.21 5.45 -2.75
C ALA A 103 -19.23 6.22 -1.86
N GLU A 104 -18.64 5.57 -0.87
CA GLU A 104 -17.61 6.16 0.00
C GLU A 104 -16.38 6.61 -0.76
N PHE A 105 -15.87 5.76 -1.66
CA PHE A 105 -14.70 6.09 -2.46
C PHE A 105 -14.95 7.31 -3.35
N ARG A 106 -16.10 7.35 -4.04
CA ARG A 106 -16.50 8.49 -4.89
C ARG A 106 -16.72 9.76 -4.08
N GLY A 107 -17.37 9.65 -2.91
CA GLY A 107 -17.60 10.77 -2.00
C GLY A 107 -16.29 11.38 -1.52
N TRP A 108 -15.37 10.54 -1.05
CA TRP A 108 -14.02 10.98 -0.65
C TRP A 108 -13.26 11.61 -1.82
N LEU A 109 -13.30 11.00 -3.01
CA LEU A 109 -12.57 11.50 -4.19
C LEU A 109 -13.09 12.87 -4.66
N SER A 110 -14.40 13.09 -4.60
CA SER A 110 -15.02 14.39 -4.88
C SER A 110 -14.55 15.48 -3.92
N GLN A 111 -14.33 15.14 -2.64
CA GLN A 111 -13.83 16.09 -1.64
C GLN A 111 -12.32 16.34 -1.85
N ALA A 112 -11.54 15.29 -2.00
CA ALA A 112 -10.08 15.36 -2.15
C ALA A 112 -9.66 16.11 -3.42
N SER A 113 -10.42 15.99 -4.52
CA SER A 113 -10.19 16.72 -5.76
C SER A 113 -10.61 18.20 -5.71
N GLY A 114 -11.32 18.65 -4.67
CA GLY A 114 -11.81 20.03 -4.54
C GLY A 114 -10.70 21.08 -4.48
N ASN A 115 -9.53 20.70 -3.96
CA ASN A 115 -8.36 21.58 -3.83
C ASN A 115 -7.49 21.63 -5.10
N LEU A 116 -7.81 20.84 -6.12
CA LEU A 116 -7.07 20.85 -7.37
C LEU A 116 -7.46 22.05 -8.25
N SER A 117 -6.48 22.59 -8.97
CA SER A 117 -6.74 23.51 -10.06
C SER A 117 -7.64 22.86 -11.10
N GLN A 118 -8.35 23.65 -11.92
CA GLN A 118 -9.19 23.08 -12.99
C GLN A 118 -8.39 22.19 -13.93
N ARG A 119 -7.16 22.59 -14.27
CA ARG A 119 -6.23 21.81 -15.10
C ARG A 119 -5.91 20.46 -14.45
N ASP A 120 -5.59 20.46 -13.16
CA ASP A 120 -5.25 19.23 -12.43
C ASP A 120 -6.46 18.33 -12.26
N ARG A 121 -7.67 18.88 -12.07
CA ARG A 121 -8.91 18.08 -12.05
C ARG A 121 -9.16 17.36 -13.37
N ILE A 122 -8.95 18.03 -14.50
CA ILE A 122 -9.07 17.42 -15.83
C ILE A 122 -8.02 16.31 -16.01
N ALA A 123 -6.77 16.56 -15.62
CA ALA A 123 -5.71 15.58 -15.70
C ALA A 123 -5.99 14.36 -14.82
N PHE A 124 -6.46 14.57 -13.59
CA PHE A 124 -6.87 13.48 -12.71
C PHE A 124 -8.09 12.72 -13.25
N GLY A 125 -9.05 13.42 -13.86
CA GLY A 125 -10.18 12.80 -14.57
C GLY A 125 -9.72 11.80 -15.64
N LYS A 126 -8.74 12.18 -16.46
CA LYS A 126 -8.12 11.28 -17.46
C LYS A 126 -7.50 10.03 -16.84
N LEU A 127 -6.89 10.15 -15.65
CA LEU A 127 -6.37 8.99 -14.93
C LEU A 127 -7.52 8.04 -14.56
N THR A 128 -8.58 8.58 -13.95
CA THR A 128 -9.72 7.77 -13.50
C THR A 128 -10.48 7.12 -14.66
N GLU A 129 -10.71 7.85 -15.75
CA GLU A 129 -11.39 7.35 -16.95
C GLU A 129 -10.53 6.33 -17.71
N GLY A 130 -9.21 6.51 -17.71
CA GLY A 130 -8.27 5.60 -18.37
C GLY A 130 -7.80 4.42 -17.50
N GLY A 131 -8.50 4.14 -16.39
CA GLY A 131 -8.32 2.90 -15.63
C GLY A 131 -7.39 2.98 -14.41
N LEU A 132 -7.17 4.16 -13.82
CA LEU A 132 -6.34 4.30 -12.60
C LEU A 132 -6.74 3.33 -11.48
N HIS A 133 -8.03 3.05 -11.31
CA HIS A 133 -8.56 2.15 -10.27
C HIS A 133 -9.20 0.87 -10.83
N GLU A 134 -8.92 0.53 -12.09
CA GLU A 134 -9.35 -0.77 -12.64
C GLU A 134 -8.67 -1.91 -11.87
N GLY A 135 -9.37 -3.04 -11.71
CA GLY A 135 -8.89 -4.15 -10.89
C GLY A 135 -7.49 -4.63 -11.27
N VAL A 136 -7.20 -4.74 -12.57
CA VAL A 136 -5.87 -5.17 -13.07
C VAL A 136 -4.77 -4.16 -12.75
N THR A 137 -5.05 -2.87 -12.92
CA THR A 137 -4.12 -1.78 -12.60
C THR A 137 -3.86 -1.74 -11.10
N ALA A 138 -4.91 -1.84 -10.29
CA ALA A 138 -4.78 -1.80 -8.84
C ALA A 138 -4.01 -2.99 -8.28
N LEU A 139 -4.24 -4.20 -8.80
CA LEU A 139 -3.47 -5.39 -8.44
C LEU A 139 -2.00 -5.26 -8.84
N CYS A 140 -1.70 -4.69 -10.01
CA CYS A 140 -0.34 -4.45 -10.47
C CYS A 140 0.41 -3.44 -9.56
N VAL A 141 -0.27 -2.37 -9.13
CA VAL A 141 0.30 -1.39 -8.18
C VAL A 141 0.58 -2.06 -6.84
N ALA A 142 -0.37 -2.82 -6.28
CA ALA A 142 -0.17 -3.54 -5.03
C ALA A 142 0.99 -4.56 -5.12
N ALA A 143 1.08 -5.32 -6.21
CA ALA A 143 2.15 -6.28 -6.44
C ALA A 143 3.52 -5.58 -6.57
N THR A 144 3.58 -4.45 -7.26
CA THR A 144 4.81 -3.66 -7.38
C THR A 144 5.26 -3.12 -6.03
N MET A 145 4.32 -2.59 -5.24
CA MET A 145 4.61 -2.08 -3.90
C MET A 145 5.14 -3.18 -2.99
N ARG A 146 4.45 -4.33 -2.95
CA ARG A 146 4.89 -5.52 -2.20
C ARG A 146 6.27 -5.99 -2.66
N GLY A 147 6.53 -6.06 -3.96
CA GLY A 147 7.83 -6.47 -4.51
C GLY A 147 8.96 -5.53 -4.09
N LYS A 148 8.74 -4.22 -4.11
CA LYS A 148 9.76 -3.23 -3.73
C LYS A 148 10.02 -3.20 -2.22
N LEU A 149 8.97 -3.16 -1.41
CA LEU A 149 9.13 -3.00 0.04
C LEU A 149 9.41 -4.34 0.74
N GLY A 150 8.82 -5.43 0.25
CA GLY A 150 9.06 -6.78 0.74
C GLY A 150 10.44 -7.33 0.40
N SER A 151 11.16 -6.76 -0.58
CA SER A 151 12.56 -7.13 -0.88
C SER A 151 13.59 -6.27 -0.14
N GLN A 152 13.23 -5.05 0.29
CA GLN A 152 14.15 -4.10 0.90
C GLN A 152 14.19 -4.17 2.44
N GLY A 153 13.11 -4.59 3.11
CA GLY A 153 13.04 -4.69 4.58
C GLY A 153 13.10 -6.12 5.16
N PHE A 154 13.07 -7.16 4.34
CA PHE A 154 12.57 -8.50 4.76
C PHE A 154 13.49 -9.68 4.42
N ARG A 155 14.82 -9.49 4.33
CA ARG A 155 15.78 -10.62 4.16
C ARG A 155 15.78 -11.64 5.31
N GLY A 156 15.19 -11.34 6.46
CA GLY A 156 15.12 -12.25 7.63
C GLY A 156 13.79 -13.00 7.81
N PHE A 157 12.80 -12.83 6.93
CA PHE A 157 11.45 -13.38 7.14
C PHE A 157 11.15 -14.62 6.29
N TRP A 158 11.96 -14.87 5.25
CA TRP A 158 11.71 -15.88 4.23
C TRP A 158 12.74 -17.03 4.21
N ASN A 159 13.67 -17.05 5.17
CA ASN A 159 14.50 -18.23 5.48
C ASN A 159 13.95 -18.94 6.72
#